data_AF-A0A4R8G541-F1
#
_entry.id   AF-A0A4R8G541-F1
#
_cell.length_a   1.000
_cell.length_b   1.000
_cell.length_c   1.000
_cell.angle_alpha   90.00
_cell.angle_beta   90.00
_cell.angle_gamma   90.00
#
_symmetry.space_group_name_H-M   'P 1'
#
loop_
_entity.id
_entity.type
_entity.pdbx_description
1 polymer ?
#
loop_
_entity_poly.entity_id
_entity_poly.type
_entity_poly.pdbx_seq_one_letter_code
_entity_poly.pdbx_strand_id
1 'polypeptide(L)'
;MCVDWGVSIRKACGAICFDTSSYHYKSRRTDQAAVEMRIKEICETRVRYGYRRVHVLLRREGWVINMKKTRRIYNELGLQLRNKHPKRRVKAKLREDRQEAVGPNDVW
;
A
#
# COMPACT_ATOMS: atom_id res chain seq x y z
N MET A 1 11.14 2.69 36.92
CA MET A 1 10.85 2.83 38.36
C MET A 1 9.58 3.68 38.46
N CYS A 2 8.64 3.33 39.33
CA CYS A 2 7.74 4.33 39.92
C CYS A 2 8.63 5.20 40.82
N VAL A 3 9.41 6.10 40.22
CA VAL A 3 10.51 6.83 40.88
C VAL A 3 9.96 7.66 42.05
N ASP A 4 8.73 8.14 41.92
CA ASP A 4 8.09 9.01 42.91
C ASP A 4 7.62 8.30 44.19
N TRP A 5 7.45 6.97 44.17
CA TRP A 5 6.78 6.24 45.26
C TRP A 5 7.65 5.18 45.94
N GLY A 6 8.89 4.94 45.49
CA GLY A 6 9.80 3.96 46.09
C GLY A 6 9.35 2.49 46.00
N VAL A 7 8.33 2.20 45.17
CA VAL A 7 7.74 0.86 45.05
C VAL A 7 8.33 0.10 43.86
N SER A 8 8.56 -1.21 44.03
CA SER A 8 8.97 -2.07 42.92
C SER A 8 7.86 -2.21 41.88
N ILE A 9 8.23 -2.29 40.60
CA ILE A 9 7.27 -2.44 39.48
C ILE A 9 6.35 -3.64 39.69
N ARG A 10 6.88 -4.76 40.19
CA ARG A 10 6.10 -5.96 40.51
C ARG A 10 5.01 -5.69 41.56
N LYS A 11 5.34 -4.94 42.61
CA LYS A 11 4.40 -4.61 43.69
C LYS A 11 3.36 -3.57 43.26
N ALA A 12 3.75 -2.60 42.43
CA ALA A 12 2.82 -1.66 41.82
C ALA A 12 1.85 -2.35 40.86
N CYS A 13 2.35 -3.16 39.91
CA CYS A 13 1.52 -3.93 38.98
C CYS A 13 0.59 -4.92 39.69
N GLY A 14 1.07 -5.58 40.74
CA GLY A 14 0.26 -6.49 41.56
C GLY A 14 -0.90 -5.78 42.28
N ALA A 15 -0.70 -4.55 42.75
CA ALA A 15 -1.75 -3.78 43.45
C ALA A 15 -2.93 -3.39 42.54
N ILE A 16 -2.68 -3.19 41.24
CA ILE A 16 -3.70 -2.82 40.24
C ILE A 16 -4.13 -4.00 39.36
N CYS A 17 -3.75 -5.24 39.73
CA CYS A 17 -3.99 -6.45 38.94
C CYS A 17 -3.57 -6.31 37.46
N PHE A 18 -2.47 -5.61 37.21
CA PHE A 18 -1.90 -5.42 35.86
C PHE A 18 -0.73 -6.35 35.64
N ASP A 19 -0.61 -6.90 34.43
CA ASP A 19 0.48 -7.82 34.14
C ASP A 19 1.82 -7.08 33.95
N THR A 20 2.86 -7.59 34.62
CA THR A 20 4.21 -7.05 34.54
C THR A 20 4.80 -7.15 33.14
N SER A 21 4.44 -8.18 32.35
CA SER A 21 4.96 -8.32 30.99
C SER A 21 4.44 -7.20 30.07
N SER A 22 3.18 -6.80 30.27
CA SER A 22 2.57 -5.67 29.58
C SER A 22 3.21 -4.33 29.96
N TYR A 23 3.61 -4.15 31.23
CA TYR A 23 4.35 -2.95 31.66
C TYR A 23 5.74 -2.87 31.02
N HIS A 24 6.44 -4.00 30.92
CA HIS A 24 7.77 -4.06 30.32
C HIS A 24 7.75 -4.03 28.78
N TYR A 25 6.59 -4.30 28.17
CA TYR A 25 6.45 -4.30 26.73
C TYR A 25 6.72 -2.92 26.14
N LYS A 26 7.80 -2.81 25.37
CA LYS A 26 8.08 -1.64 24.53
C LYS A 26 7.88 -2.03 23.08
N SER A 27 6.88 -1.44 22.46
CA SER A 27 6.62 -1.59 21.02
C SER A 27 7.85 -1.16 20.22
N ARG A 28 8.45 -2.10 19.48
CA ARG A 28 9.55 -1.82 18.54
C ARG A 28 8.97 -1.60 17.15
N ARG A 29 8.46 -0.39 16.88
CA ARG A 29 8.07 -0.03 15.51
C ARG A 29 9.32 0.40 14.75
N THR A 30 9.63 -0.29 13.64
CA THR A 30 10.65 0.16 12.69
C THR A 30 10.22 1.49 12.09
N ASP A 31 11.16 2.43 11.92
CA ASP A 31 10.90 3.77 11.37
C ASP A 31 10.03 3.71 10.12
N GLN A 32 8.78 4.13 10.29
CA GLN A 32 7.78 4.14 9.23
C GLN A 32 7.95 5.36 8.32
N ALA A 33 8.51 6.45 8.86
CA ALA A 33 8.64 7.74 8.19
C ALA A 33 9.46 7.69 6.89
N ALA A 34 10.59 6.97 6.89
CA ALA A 34 11.44 6.87 5.70
C ALA A 34 10.72 6.13 4.55
N VAL A 35 9.96 5.09 4.88
CA VAL A 35 9.17 4.33 3.90
C VAL A 35 8.02 5.17 3.37
N GLU A 36 7.34 5.91 4.25
CA GLU A 36 6.26 6.82 3.86
C GLU A 36 6.73 7.90 2.89
N MET A 37 7.85 8.55 3.20
CA MET A 37 8.45 9.58 2.37
C MET A 37 8.78 9.02 0.98
N ARG A 38 9.44 7.85 0.93
CA ARG A 38 9.78 7.23 -0.35
C ARG A 38 8.55 6.81 -1.17
N ILE A 39 7.50 6.32 -0.51
CA ILE A 39 6.24 6.00 -1.18
C ILE A 39 5.61 7.25 -1.79
N LYS A 40 5.63 8.39 -1.08
CA LYS A 40 5.12 9.66 -1.61
C LYS A 40 5.90 10.10 -2.85
N GLU A 41 7.23 10.10 -2.80
CA GLU A 41 8.09 10.45 -3.94
C GLU A 41 7.80 9.60 -5.19
N ILE A 42 7.63 8.29 -5.02
CA ILE A 42 7.29 7.38 -6.12
C ILE A 42 5.92 7.73 -6.71
N CYS A 43 4.94 8.04 -5.85
CA CYS A 43 3.58 8.37 -6.28
C CYS A 43 3.48 9.75 -6.93
N GLU A 44 4.28 10.72 -6.48
CA GLU A 44 4.41 12.04 -7.12
C GLU A 44 5.01 11.91 -8.52
N THR A 45 6.08 11.12 -8.66
CA THR A 45 6.73 10.89 -9.95
C THR A 45 5.83 10.08 -10.90
N ARG A 46 5.07 9.12 -10.38
CA ARG A 46 4.29 8.15 -11.18
C ARG A 46 2.88 7.98 -10.64
N VAL A 47 2.06 9.02 -10.81
CA VAL A 47 0.69 9.15 -10.26
C VAL A 47 -0.18 7.90 -10.43
N ARG A 48 -0.10 7.20 -11.57
CA ARG A 48 -0.93 6.02 -11.88
C ARG A 48 -0.49 4.70 -11.21
N TYR A 49 0.53 4.71 -10.35
CA TYR A 49 1.02 3.48 -9.73
C TYR A 49 0.19 3.11 -8.50
N GLY A 50 -0.39 1.91 -8.54
CA GLY A 50 -1.00 1.28 -7.36
C GLY A 50 0.05 0.69 -6.42
N TYR A 51 -0.35 0.37 -5.18
CA TYR A 51 0.55 -0.15 -4.14
C TYR A 51 1.42 -1.34 -4.58
N ARG A 52 0.91 -2.22 -5.48
CA ARG A 52 1.69 -3.36 -6.02
C ARG A 52 2.90 -2.90 -6.82
N ARG A 53 2.75 -1.86 -7.65
CA ARG A 53 3.82 -1.28 -8.47
C ARG A 53 4.84 -0.54 -7.60
N VAL A 54 4.35 0.22 -6.63
CA VAL A 54 5.18 0.90 -5.62
C VAL A 54 6.01 -0.12 -4.83
N HIS A 55 5.39 -1.23 -4.40
CA HIS A 55 6.09 -2.30 -3.69
C HIS A 55 7.25 -2.90 -4.50
N VAL A 56 7.05 -3.15 -5.79
CA VAL A 56 8.11 -3.66 -6.67
C VAL A 56 9.28 -2.67 -6.78
N LEU A 57 9.00 -1.37 -6.89
CA LEU A 57 10.04 -0.34 -6.90
C LEU A 57 10.84 -0.31 -5.59
N LEU A 58 10.14 -0.32 -4.45
CA LEU A 58 10.78 -0.39 -3.14
C LEU A 58 11.67 -1.64 -3.00
N ARG A 59 11.23 -2.80 -3.50
CA ARG A 59 12.05 -4.02 -3.48
C ARG A 59 13.30 -3.89 -4.36
N ARG A 60 13.20 -3.24 -5.52
CA ARG A 60 14.32 -2.98 -6.42
C ARG A 60 15.34 -2.01 -5.82
N GLU A 61 14.87 -1.07 -5.02
CA GLU A 61 15.70 -0.13 -4.26
C GLU A 61 16.31 -0.75 -2.99
N GLY A 62 16.11 -2.05 -2.75
CA GLY A 62 16.72 -2.80 -1.64
C GLY A 62 15.89 -2.80 -0.35
N TRP A 63 14.69 -2.22 -0.33
CA TRP A 63 13.87 -2.21 0.88
C TRP A 63 13.35 -3.61 1.22
N VAL A 64 13.62 -4.09 2.44
CA VAL A 64 13.12 -5.37 2.96
C VAL A 64 11.80 -5.18 3.68
N ILE A 65 10.75 -4.89 2.91
CA ILE A 65 9.41 -4.59 3.43
C ILE A 65 8.42 -5.65 2.94
N ASN A 66 7.50 -6.09 3.81
CA ASN A 66 6.40 -6.95 3.41
C ASN A 66 5.35 -6.17 2.60
N MET A 67 4.80 -6.78 1.54
CA MET A 67 3.74 -6.19 0.72
C MET A 67 2.51 -5.73 1.55
N LYS A 68 2.18 -6.43 2.65
CA LYS A 68 1.11 -6.00 3.57
C LYS A 68 1.40 -4.64 4.21
N LYS A 69 2.66 -4.38 4.60
CA LYS A 69 3.09 -3.10 5.18
C LYS A 69 3.02 -1.98 4.15
N THR A 70 3.49 -2.23 2.91
CA THR A 70 3.37 -1.27 1.81
C THR A 70 1.91 -0.91 1.53
N ARG A 71 1.01 -1.92 1.47
CA ARG A 71 -0.43 -1.70 1.28
C ARG A 71 -1.03 -0.88 2.42
N ARG A 72 -0.67 -1.17 3.67
CA ARG A 72 -1.17 -0.44 4.85
C ARG A 72 -0.79 1.03 4.77
N ILE A 73 0.50 1.31 4.59
CA ILE A 73 1.02 2.68 4.49
C ILE A 73 0.38 3.42 3.31
N TYR A 74 0.26 2.76 2.14
CA TYR A 74 -0.37 3.36 0.97
C TYR A 74 -1.84 3.73 1.20
N ASN A 75 -2.58 2.91 1.97
CA ASN A 75 -3.95 3.21 2.36
C ASN A 75 -4.03 4.34 3.40
N GLU A 76 -3.15 4.32 4.41
CA GLU A 76 -3.05 5.37 5.44
C GLU A 76 -2.73 6.73 4.81
N LEU A 77 -1.92 6.77 3.75
CA LEU A 77 -1.59 7.96 2.99
C LEU A 77 -2.69 8.42 2.01
N GLY A 78 -3.79 7.68 1.88
CA GLY A 78 -4.92 8.05 1.00
C GLY A 78 -4.58 8.01 -0.50
N LEU A 79 -3.51 7.31 -0.89
CA LEU A 79 -2.99 7.30 -2.27
C LEU A 79 -3.81 6.43 -3.23
N GLN A 80 -4.99 5.97 -2.82
CA GLN A 80 -5.81 5.07 -3.63
C GLN A 80 -6.28 5.76 -4.91
N LEU A 81 -5.85 5.19 -6.03
CA LEU A 81 -6.32 5.60 -7.35
C LEU A 81 -7.84 5.37 -7.45
N ARG A 82 -8.58 6.46 -7.63
CA ARG A 82 -10.01 6.38 -7.92
C ARG A 82 -10.17 5.82 -9.32
N ASN A 83 -10.70 4.61 -9.42
CA ASN A 83 -11.12 4.05 -10.71
C ASN A 83 -12.30 4.87 -11.26
N LYS A 84 -12.02 5.86 -12.09
CA LYS A 84 -13.03 6.37 -13.02
C LYS A 84 -13.16 5.34 -14.14
N HIS A 85 -14.13 4.43 -14.01
CA HIS A 85 -14.56 3.67 -15.18
C HIS A 85 -14.94 4.67 -16.26
N PRO A 86 -14.37 4.58 -17.47
CA PRO A 86 -14.85 5.40 -18.56
C PRO A 86 -16.34 5.10 -18.73
N LYS A 87 -17.20 6.10 -18.49
CA LYS A 87 -18.66 6.00 -18.64
C LYS A 87 -19.06 5.58 -20.06
N ARG A 88 -18.16 5.71 -21.02
CA ARG A 88 -18.35 5.36 -22.41
C ARG A 88 -17.68 4.02 -22.68
N ARG A 89 -18.48 2.96 -22.81
CA ARG A 89 -18.13 1.84 -23.69
C ARG A 89 -18.11 2.42 -25.10
N VAL A 90 -17.00 3.04 -25.49
CA VAL A 90 -16.77 3.33 -26.91
C VAL A 90 -16.74 1.94 -27.55
N LYS A 91 -17.82 1.56 -28.24
CA LYS A 91 -17.76 0.40 -29.13
C LYS A 91 -16.55 0.68 -30.00
N ALA A 92 -15.60 -0.25 -30.03
CA ALA A 92 -14.49 -0.19 -30.98
C ALA A 92 -15.10 0.22 -32.31
N LYS A 93 -14.52 1.24 -32.98
CA LYS A 93 -14.94 1.71 -34.30
C LYS A 93 -15.34 0.46 -35.08
N LEU A 94 -16.61 0.35 -35.48
CA LEU A 94 -17.08 -0.77 -36.28
C LEU A 94 -16.02 -0.92 -37.38
N ARG A 95 -15.31 -2.06 -37.41
CA ARG A 95 -14.54 -2.38 -38.61
C ARG A 95 -15.56 -2.24 -39.73
N GLU A 96 -15.22 -1.47 -40.76
CA GLU A 96 -16.09 -1.34 -41.92
C GLU A 96 -16.54 -2.75 -42.29
N ASP A 97 -17.85 -2.92 -42.50
CA ASP A 97 -18.41 -4.22 -42.82
C ASP A 97 -17.65 -4.80 -44.02
N ARG A 98 -17.36 -6.10 -43.96
CA ARG A 98 -16.62 -6.79 -45.02
C ARG A 98 -17.37 -6.56 -46.33
N GLN A 99 -16.70 -5.99 -47.33
CA GLN A 99 -17.34 -5.77 -48.63
C GLN A 99 -17.63 -7.10 -49.32
N GLU A 100 -18.69 -7.13 -50.14
CA GLU A 100 -19.01 -8.30 -50.95
C GLU A 100 -17.90 -8.51 -51.99
N ALA A 101 -17.46 -9.77 -52.16
CA ALA A 101 -16.45 -10.11 -53.16
C ALA A 101 -17.06 -10.00 -54.56
N VAL A 102 -16.43 -9.21 -55.44
CA VAL A 102 -16.86 -9.03 -56.84
C VAL A 102 -16.14 -10.03 -57.75
N GLY A 103 -14.96 -10.50 -57.36
CA GLY A 103 -14.19 -11.50 -58.06
C GLY A 103 -13.35 -12.42 -57.17
N PRO A 104 -12.67 -13.41 -57.77
CA PRO A 104 -11.76 -14.30 -57.06
C PRO A 104 -10.62 -13.50 -56.39
N ASN A 105 -10.36 -13.76 -55.10
CA ASN A 105 -9.34 -13.11 -54.24
C ASN A 105 -9.67 -11.69 -53.71
N ASP A 106 -10.89 -11.18 -53.85
CA ASP A 106 -11.26 -9.85 -53.34
C ASP A 106 -11.34 -9.76 -51.80
N VAL A 107 -11.62 -10.88 -51.13
CA VAL A 107 -11.81 -10.92 -49.68
C VAL A 107 -11.08 -12.14 -49.10
N TRP A 108 -10.07 -11.89 -48.26
CA TRP A 108 -9.38 -12.90 -47.42
C TRP A 108 -10.08 -13.07 -46.08
#